data_AF-A0A7S1FEH1-F1
#
_entry.id   AF-A0A7S1FEH1-F1
#
_cell.length_a   1.000
_cell.length_b   1.000
_cell.length_c   1.000
_cell.angle_alpha   90.00
_cell.angle_beta   90.00
_cell.angle_gamma   90.00
#
_symmetry.space_group_name_H-M   'P 1'
#
loop_
_entity.id
_entity.type
_entity.pdbx_description
1 polymer ?
#
loop_
_entity_poly.entity_id
_entity_poly.type
_entity_poly.pdbx_seq_one_letter_code
_entity_poly.pdbx_strand_id
1 'polypeptide(L)'
;MRSEEEEQPRSSAKGKAKAKGKASAKSTPKSKAKAKAKAVVKASPKAKAMSRTVDRVITKAKAKSKAMAKAKPKPKPQTKAKAKATPKVKVQVKTKIETIDLTPRRAGHGAVESLDDEPEESKPKAKARPKTNLRQKLLSELGERPIDELLADVRLRIEALQKLAEEAQFAEDQIAKEADRARKLVEDASAQVDEATQRETDAIENLRITREAQLEASNSALRALSEKSEAERCLDILELEAASRAKVKQLEDARQQAVEASEAARQAVQDAKAREKEMIEQMKATMVEQKEKEVRLMEQMRSDAAAEKDKAKEARLHNADVGGHAPVSEARALEKELSEVEKMRVLREKGRQARKAEVLGKGAKRKLDTAISISDSAGDVDGGVAQE
;
A
#
# COMPACT_ATOMS: atom_id res chain seq x y z
N MET A 1 -31.01 -28.78 -23.31
CA MET A 1 -29.88 -29.30 -24.11
C MET A 1 -30.02 -28.81 -25.55
N ARG A 2 -29.60 -27.57 -25.80
CA ARG A 2 -29.33 -27.06 -27.15
C ARG A 2 -28.03 -26.28 -27.03
N SER A 3 -26.96 -26.94 -27.42
CA SER A 3 -25.61 -26.43 -27.54
C SER A 3 -25.47 -25.90 -28.96
N GLU A 4 -25.39 -24.58 -29.10
CA GLU A 4 -24.91 -23.93 -30.32
C GLU A 4 -23.54 -23.33 -29.98
N GLU A 5 -22.53 -23.93 -30.59
CA GLU A 5 -21.16 -23.44 -30.71
C GLU A 5 -21.17 -22.09 -31.43
N GLU A 6 -20.60 -21.06 -30.81
CA GLU A 6 -20.23 -19.83 -31.51
C GLU A 6 -18.70 -19.78 -31.58
N GLU A 7 -18.19 -20.07 -32.79
CA GLU A 7 -16.78 -20.04 -33.18
C GLU A 7 -16.17 -18.65 -33.03
N GLN A 8 -15.01 -18.58 -32.36
CA GLN A 8 -14.11 -17.45 -32.39
C GLN A 8 -13.23 -17.47 -33.65
N PRO A 9 -13.14 -16.39 -34.45
CA PRO A 9 -12.06 -16.25 -35.41
C PRO A 9 -10.82 -15.64 -34.73
N ARG A 10 -9.80 -16.49 -34.53
CA ARG A 10 -8.41 -16.08 -34.36
C ARG A 10 -7.91 -15.44 -35.66
N SER A 11 -7.65 -14.13 -35.67
CA SER A 11 -6.79 -13.52 -36.71
C SER A 11 -5.64 -12.78 -36.06
N SER A 12 -4.44 -13.32 -36.30
CA SER A 12 -3.16 -12.80 -35.83
C SER A 12 -2.56 -11.91 -36.93
N ALA A 13 -2.76 -10.60 -36.82
CA ALA A 13 -2.11 -9.63 -37.70
C ALA A 13 -0.92 -8.96 -36.98
N LYS A 14 0.27 -9.58 -37.08
CA LYS A 14 1.56 -8.94 -36.75
C LYS A 14 1.89 -7.90 -37.81
N GLY A 15 1.37 -6.68 -37.66
CA GLY A 15 1.79 -5.51 -38.42
C GLY A 15 3.07 -4.90 -37.85
N LYS A 16 4.23 -5.21 -38.42
CA LYS A 16 5.48 -4.45 -38.19
C LYS A 16 5.39 -3.13 -38.96
N ALA A 17 4.94 -2.06 -38.31
CA ALA A 17 5.04 -0.70 -38.85
C ALA A 17 6.48 -0.17 -38.65
N LYS A 18 7.26 -0.11 -39.74
CA LYS A 18 8.53 0.63 -39.79
C LYS A 18 8.23 2.13 -39.86
N ALA A 19 8.43 2.84 -38.75
CA ALA A 19 8.48 4.31 -38.75
C ALA A 19 9.81 4.78 -39.38
N LYS A 20 9.76 5.24 -40.63
CA LYS A 20 10.77 6.11 -41.24
C LYS A 20 10.13 7.46 -41.56
N GLY A 21 10.03 8.31 -40.53
CA GLY A 21 9.68 9.73 -40.68
C GLY A 21 10.95 10.56 -40.69
N LYS A 22 11.30 11.08 -41.88
CA LYS A 22 12.43 11.97 -42.13
C LYS A 22 12.31 13.29 -41.36
N ALA A 23 13.46 13.78 -40.93
CA ALA A 23 13.69 15.15 -40.49
C ALA A 23 13.18 16.19 -41.51
N SER A 24 12.56 17.25 -41.02
CA SER A 24 12.61 18.57 -41.67
C SER A 24 12.84 19.63 -40.59
N ALA A 25 13.84 20.46 -40.86
CA ALA A 25 14.27 21.60 -40.07
C ALA A 25 13.50 22.87 -40.47
N LYS A 26 13.70 23.94 -39.69
CA LYS A 26 13.30 25.36 -39.92
C LYS A 26 11.79 25.61 -39.74
N SER A 27 11.34 26.62 -39.00
CA SER A 27 11.90 27.96 -38.84
C SER A 27 11.26 28.68 -37.63
N THR A 28 12.08 29.44 -36.91
CA THR A 28 11.64 30.49 -35.97
C THR A 28 11.37 31.78 -36.74
N PRO A 29 10.21 32.45 -36.59
CA PRO A 29 10.10 33.86 -36.92
C PRO A 29 10.50 34.71 -35.71
N LYS A 30 11.66 35.37 -35.83
CA LYS A 30 11.98 36.61 -35.11
C LYS A 30 11.02 37.69 -35.62
N SER A 31 10.06 38.13 -34.82
CA SER A 31 9.44 39.44 -34.99
C SER A 31 9.83 40.35 -33.83
N LYS A 32 10.75 41.27 -34.13
CA LYS A 32 11.01 42.46 -33.33
C LYS A 32 9.84 43.43 -33.54
N ALA A 33 8.97 43.57 -32.55
CA ALA A 33 8.09 44.74 -32.46
C ALA A 33 8.63 45.67 -31.38
N LYS A 34 9.30 46.74 -31.81
CA LYS A 34 9.55 47.93 -31.00
C LYS A 34 8.25 48.71 -30.91
N ALA A 35 7.69 48.86 -29.72
CA ALA A 35 6.80 49.97 -29.40
C ALA A 35 7.23 50.57 -28.07
N LYS A 36 7.72 51.81 -28.14
CA LYS A 36 7.99 52.69 -26.99
C LYS A 36 6.71 53.45 -26.65
N ALA A 37 6.27 53.41 -25.40
CA ALA A 37 5.57 54.49 -24.69
C ALA A 37 5.65 54.18 -23.18
N LYS A 38 6.57 54.81 -22.44
CA LYS A 38 6.32 55.91 -21.47
C LYS A 38 5.18 55.55 -20.49
N ALA A 39 5.54 55.10 -19.28
CA ALA A 39 5.55 55.87 -18.01
C ALA A 39 4.12 56.11 -17.50
N VAL A 40 3.71 55.84 -16.26
CA VAL A 40 4.19 56.31 -14.93
C VAL A 40 3.43 55.40 -13.92
N VAL A 41 3.98 54.88 -12.82
CA VAL A 41 3.86 55.41 -11.43
C VAL A 41 4.07 54.21 -10.48
N LYS A 42 4.96 54.39 -9.47
CA LYS A 42 5.01 53.87 -8.07
C LYS A 42 4.45 52.45 -7.77
N ALA A 43 5.05 51.59 -6.95
CA ALA A 43 6.03 51.72 -5.88
C ALA A 43 6.70 50.35 -5.60
N SER A 44 7.95 50.44 -5.17
CA SER A 44 8.86 49.52 -4.47
C SER A 44 8.26 48.76 -3.25
N PRO A 45 9.04 47.97 -2.46
CA PRO A 45 10.04 46.93 -2.78
C PRO A 45 9.89 45.68 -1.86
N LYS A 46 10.54 44.56 -2.20
CA LYS A 46 11.53 43.85 -1.33
C LYS A 46 11.75 42.40 -1.76
N ALA A 47 13.02 42.13 -2.01
CA ALA A 47 13.61 40.81 -2.04
C ALA A 47 13.42 40.06 -0.71
N LYS A 48 13.20 38.74 -0.79
CA LYS A 48 13.91 37.77 0.05
C LYS A 48 13.69 36.33 -0.44
N ALA A 49 14.80 35.75 -0.90
CA ALA A 49 15.25 34.37 -0.70
C ALA A 49 14.19 33.28 -0.47
N MET A 50 13.99 32.42 -1.47
CA MET A 50 13.57 31.03 -1.22
C MET A 50 14.78 30.12 -1.35
N SER A 51 15.53 30.00 -0.26
CA SER A 51 16.46 28.89 -0.05
C SER A 51 15.71 27.75 0.61
N ARG A 52 15.72 26.62 -0.08
CA ARG A 52 15.54 25.24 0.40
C ARG A 52 15.81 25.07 1.90
N THR A 53 14.88 24.43 2.61
CA THR A 53 15.24 23.33 3.52
C THR A 53 14.02 22.45 3.79
N VAL A 54 14.23 21.17 3.49
CA VAL A 54 13.44 20.02 3.89
C VAL A 54 13.88 19.63 5.32
N ASP A 55 12.98 18.96 6.04
CA ASP A 55 13.14 18.25 7.32
C ASP A 55 13.33 19.04 8.61
N ARG A 56 12.34 18.95 9.53
CA ARG A 56 12.51 18.33 10.86
C ARG A 56 11.18 18.17 11.62
N VAL A 57 10.68 16.93 11.66
CA VAL A 57 10.41 16.14 12.87
C VAL A 57 9.74 16.84 14.09
N ILE A 58 8.47 16.44 14.33
CA ILE A 58 7.92 15.85 15.58
C ILE A 58 8.00 16.64 16.92
N THR A 59 6.83 16.66 17.59
CA THR A 59 6.52 16.81 19.03
C THR A 59 6.54 18.20 19.70
N LYS A 60 5.35 18.63 20.14
CA LYS A 60 5.03 18.65 21.59
C LYS A 60 3.52 18.79 21.86
N ALA A 61 3.03 17.80 22.59
CA ALA A 61 1.76 17.77 23.27
C ALA A 61 1.68 18.79 24.43
N LYS A 62 0.46 19.29 24.73
CA LYS A 62 -0.19 19.24 26.07
C LYS A 62 -1.44 20.12 26.12
N ALA A 63 -2.59 19.50 26.43
CA ALA A 63 -3.52 19.89 27.52
C ALA A 63 -4.82 19.07 27.38
N LYS A 64 -4.98 18.02 28.19
CA LYS A 64 -5.87 17.99 29.38
C LYS A 64 -7.37 17.98 29.04
N SER A 65 -7.97 16.79 29.11
CA SER A 65 -9.17 16.59 29.93
C SER A 65 -9.36 15.10 30.25
N LYS A 66 -9.22 14.79 31.54
CA LYS A 66 -9.67 13.54 32.17
C LYS A 66 -11.20 13.52 32.15
N ALA A 67 -11.80 12.40 31.75
CA ALA A 67 -13.08 11.96 32.30
C ALA A 67 -13.12 10.43 32.22
N MET A 68 -13.00 9.79 33.39
CA MET A 68 -13.25 8.37 33.56
C MET A 68 -14.75 8.13 33.64
N ALA A 69 -15.27 7.24 32.80
CA ALA A 69 -16.54 6.57 33.07
C ALA A 69 -16.39 5.09 32.71
N LYS A 70 -16.22 4.27 33.74
CA LYS A 70 -16.36 2.81 33.67
C LYS A 70 -17.85 2.49 33.51
N ALA A 71 -18.24 1.90 32.39
CA ALA A 71 -19.54 1.23 32.25
C ALA A 71 -19.33 -0.12 31.57
N LYS A 72 -19.64 -1.19 32.32
CA LYS A 72 -19.66 -2.58 31.84
C LYS A 72 -20.81 -2.79 30.85
N PRO A 73 -20.63 -3.42 29.68
CA PRO A 73 -21.75 -3.92 28.91
C PRO A 73 -22.09 -5.37 29.33
N LYS A 74 -23.32 -5.58 29.80
CA LYS A 74 -23.96 -6.91 29.84
C LYS A 74 -24.54 -7.23 28.45
N PRO A 75 -24.62 -8.51 28.04
CA PRO A 75 -25.07 -8.89 26.70
C PRO A 75 -26.58 -9.17 26.60
N LYS A 76 -27.12 -8.88 25.39
CA LYS A 76 -28.35 -9.41 24.72
C LYS A 76 -29.72 -8.92 25.26
N PRO A 77 -30.82 -8.90 24.45
CA PRO A 77 -31.08 -9.72 23.25
C PRO A 77 -31.70 -9.02 22.03
N GLN A 78 -31.74 -9.77 20.92
CA GLN A 78 -32.51 -9.52 19.71
C GLN A 78 -34.00 -9.28 20.02
N THR A 79 -34.57 -8.19 19.52
CA THR A 79 -35.99 -8.14 19.16
C THR A 79 -36.17 -7.34 17.87
N LYS A 80 -36.88 -7.97 16.93
CA LYS A 80 -37.38 -7.36 15.70
C LYS A 80 -38.48 -6.36 16.07
N ALA A 81 -38.38 -5.11 15.63
CA ALA A 81 -39.53 -4.20 15.56
C ALA A 81 -39.35 -3.20 14.42
N LYS A 82 -40.23 -3.31 13.41
CA LYS A 82 -40.55 -2.24 12.46
C LYS A 82 -41.12 -1.06 13.25
N ALA A 83 -40.54 0.13 13.10
CA ALA A 83 -41.24 1.37 13.39
C ALA A 83 -40.70 2.50 12.49
N LYS A 84 -41.53 2.93 11.55
CA LYS A 84 -41.47 4.25 10.92
C LYS A 84 -41.57 5.31 12.03
N ALA A 85 -40.55 6.13 12.19
CA ALA A 85 -40.65 7.36 12.97
C ALA A 85 -39.80 8.44 12.29
N THR A 86 -40.47 9.29 11.50
CA THR A 86 -39.91 10.56 11.04
C THR A 86 -39.89 11.54 12.23
N PRO A 87 -38.77 12.20 12.55
CA PRO A 87 -38.77 13.25 13.54
C PRO A 87 -39.41 14.51 12.95
N LYS A 88 -40.61 14.86 13.43
CA LYS A 88 -41.19 16.20 13.30
C LYS A 88 -40.38 17.17 14.16
N VAL A 89 -39.41 17.83 13.54
CA VAL A 89 -38.75 19.01 14.12
C VAL A 89 -39.65 20.22 13.87
N LYS A 90 -40.39 20.66 14.90
CA LYS A 90 -41.05 21.97 14.93
C LYS A 90 -40.00 23.02 15.30
N VAL A 91 -39.38 23.64 14.30
CA VAL A 91 -38.65 24.89 14.45
C VAL A 91 -39.62 26.02 14.14
N GLN A 92 -40.06 26.74 15.18
CA GLN A 92 -40.77 28.01 15.01
C GLN A 92 -39.73 29.11 14.75
N VAL A 93 -39.46 29.39 13.49
CA VAL A 93 -38.79 30.62 13.07
C VAL A 93 -39.88 31.55 12.55
N LYS A 94 -40.19 32.59 13.31
CA LYS A 94 -41.02 33.72 12.87
C LYS A 94 -40.16 34.61 11.96
N THR A 95 -40.04 34.22 10.70
CA THR A 95 -39.64 35.13 9.63
C THR A 95 -40.88 35.44 8.80
N LYS A 96 -41.34 36.68 8.85
CA LYS A 96 -42.23 37.26 7.83
C LYS A 96 -41.46 37.22 6.51
N ILE A 97 -41.67 36.16 5.74
CA ILE A 97 -41.39 36.13 4.31
C ILE A 97 -42.78 36.14 3.70
N GLU A 98 -43.11 37.22 2.98
CA GLU A 98 -44.25 37.23 2.07
C GLU A 98 -44.00 36.12 1.04
N THR A 99 -44.63 34.98 1.28
CA THR A 99 -44.74 33.90 0.32
C THR A 99 -45.59 34.43 -0.83
N ILE A 100 -44.92 34.87 -1.90
CA ILE A 100 -45.57 35.04 -3.19
C ILE A 100 -45.94 33.62 -3.65
N ASP A 101 -47.21 33.25 -3.49
CA ASP A 101 -47.79 32.02 -4.02
C ASP A 101 -47.74 32.05 -5.56
N LEU A 102 -46.59 31.67 -6.11
CA LEU A 102 -46.45 31.22 -7.50
C LEU A 102 -47.04 29.81 -7.61
N THR A 103 -48.37 29.74 -7.49
CA THR A 103 -49.10 28.60 -8.05
C THR A 103 -49.02 28.72 -9.57
N PRO A 104 -48.49 27.72 -10.29
CA PRO A 104 -48.61 27.69 -11.73
C PRO A 104 -50.10 27.52 -12.02
N ARG A 105 -50.72 28.60 -12.50
CA ARG A 105 -52.09 28.62 -13.01
C ARG A 105 -52.10 27.74 -14.27
N ARG A 106 -52.17 26.43 -14.04
CA ARG A 106 -52.42 25.41 -15.05
C ARG A 106 -53.68 25.85 -15.78
N ALA A 107 -53.54 26.09 -17.07
CA ALA A 107 -54.62 26.29 -18.01
C ALA A 107 -55.58 25.09 -17.93
N GLY A 108 -56.52 25.19 -17.00
CA GLY A 108 -57.66 24.31 -16.86
C GLY A 108 -58.88 25.15 -17.17
N HIS A 109 -59.36 25.01 -18.40
CA HIS A 109 -60.71 25.30 -18.80
C HIS A 109 -61.74 24.99 -17.70
N GLY A 110 -62.69 25.91 -17.53
CA GLY A 110 -64.02 25.57 -17.07
C GLY A 110 -64.28 25.77 -15.58
N ALA A 111 -64.41 27.03 -15.16
CA ALA A 111 -65.42 27.40 -14.18
C ALA A 111 -65.67 28.89 -14.37
N VAL A 112 -66.77 29.19 -15.04
CA VAL A 112 -67.31 30.54 -15.14
C VAL A 112 -67.90 30.83 -13.77
N GLU A 113 -67.06 31.26 -12.85
CA GLU A 113 -67.45 31.61 -11.50
C GLU A 113 -67.34 33.13 -11.36
N SER A 114 -68.53 33.72 -11.19
CA SER A 114 -68.84 35.06 -10.65
C SER A 114 -68.31 36.29 -11.39
N LEU A 115 -69.14 36.84 -12.30
CA LEU A 115 -69.69 38.18 -12.05
C LEU A 115 -71.01 37.93 -11.31
N ASP A 116 -71.04 38.04 -9.99
CA ASP A 116 -71.45 39.27 -9.30
C ASP A 116 -72.72 39.87 -9.91
N ASP A 117 -73.80 39.14 -9.60
CA ASP A 117 -75.19 39.54 -9.57
C ASP A 117 -75.36 40.62 -8.47
N GLU A 118 -74.83 41.82 -8.72
CA GLU A 118 -75.26 43.02 -8.02
C GLU A 118 -76.71 43.29 -8.45
N PRO A 119 -77.67 43.43 -7.50
CA PRO A 119 -79.06 43.65 -7.84
C PRO A 119 -79.22 45.02 -8.50
N GLU A 120 -79.28 45.06 -9.83
CA GLU A 120 -79.70 46.24 -10.59
C GLU A 120 -81.05 46.73 -10.04
N GLU A 121 -81.00 47.79 -9.25
CA GLU A 121 -82.15 48.57 -8.87
C GLU A 121 -82.92 48.94 -10.14
N SER A 122 -84.16 48.46 -10.20
CA SER A 122 -85.09 48.63 -11.31
C SER A 122 -85.29 50.12 -11.64
N LYS A 123 -84.57 50.61 -12.64
CA LYS A 123 -84.81 51.94 -13.22
C LYS A 123 -86.22 51.99 -13.82
N PRO A 124 -86.97 53.08 -13.60
CA PRO A 124 -88.38 53.19 -13.97
C PRO A 124 -88.58 53.05 -15.47
N LYS A 125 -89.60 52.28 -15.87
CA LYS A 125 -90.14 52.19 -17.24
C LYS A 125 -90.27 53.58 -17.84
N ALA A 126 -89.27 53.99 -18.62
CA ALA A 126 -89.30 55.24 -19.35
C ALA A 126 -90.42 55.16 -20.38
N LYS A 127 -91.45 55.97 -20.19
CA LYS A 127 -92.53 56.21 -21.16
C LYS A 127 -91.88 56.45 -22.52
N ALA A 128 -92.29 55.65 -23.52
CA ALA A 128 -91.82 55.77 -24.90
C ALA A 128 -91.91 57.23 -25.35
N ARG A 129 -90.76 57.88 -25.55
CA ARG A 129 -90.72 59.21 -26.15
C ARG A 129 -91.39 59.10 -27.54
N PRO A 130 -92.34 59.99 -27.87
CA PRO A 130 -93.04 59.94 -29.15
C PRO A 130 -92.02 60.06 -30.28
N LYS A 131 -92.15 59.19 -31.30
CA LYS A 131 -91.37 59.24 -32.54
C LYS A 131 -91.64 60.58 -33.22
N THR A 132 -90.81 61.58 -32.93
CA THR A 132 -90.80 62.83 -33.68
C THR A 132 -90.30 62.50 -35.08
N ASN A 133 -91.17 62.67 -36.07
CA ASN A 133 -90.89 62.33 -37.46
C ASN A 133 -89.67 63.14 -37.93
N LEU A 134 -88.70 62.48 -38.59
CA LEU A 134 -87.45 63.08 -39.09
C LEU A 134 -87.71 64.38 -39.88
N ARG A 135 -88.80 64.39 -40.65
CA ARG A 135 -89.28 65.53 -41.44
C ARG A 135 -89.58 66.77 -40.58
N GLN A 136 -90.10 66.58 -39.37
CA GLN A 136 -90.47 67.65 -38.45
C GLN A 136 -89.24 68.24 -37.76
N LYS A 137 -88.22 67.43 -37.47
CA LYS A 137 -86.90 67.89 -37.01
C LYS A 137 -86.16 68.68 -38.08
N LEU A 138 -86.18 68.17 -39.33
CA LEU A 138 -85.59 68.86 -40.46
C LEU A 138 -86.28 70.22 -40.71
N LEU A 139 -87.62 70.27 -40.67
CA LEU A 139 -88.36 71.53 -40.81
C LEU A 139 -88.06 72.53 -39.69
N SER A 140 -87.83 72.08 -38.45
CA SER A 140 -87.43 72.96 -37.35
C SER A 140 -85.97 73.44 -37.45
N GLU A 141 -85.06 72.64 -38.02
CA GLU A 141 -83.67 73.04 -38.24
C GLU A 141 -83.48 73.91 -39.50
N LEU A 142 -84.28 73.66 -40.55
CA LEU A 142 -84.33 74.45 -41.80
C LEU A 142 -85.17 75.73 -41.67
N GLY A 143 -85.90 75.92 -40.57
CA GLY A 143 -87.03 76.87 -40.45
C GLY A 143 -86.77 78.29 -40.98
N GLU A 144 -85.72 78.97 -40.50
CA GLU A 144 -85.43 80.37 -40.85
C GLU A 144 -83.97 80.62 -41.27
N ARG A 145 -83.11 79.60 -41.30
CA ARG A 145 -81.70 79.77 -41.66
C ARG A 145 -81.50 79.72 -43.18
N PRO A 146 -80.69 80.62 -43.77
CA PRO A 146 -80.31 80.52 -45.17
C PRO A 146 -79.53 79.21 -45.41
N ILE A 147 -79.79 78.57 -46.55
CA ILE A 147 -79.21 77.26 -46.92
C ILE A 147 -77.67 77.29 -46.90
N ASP A 148 -77.07 78.43 -47.25
CA ASP A 148 -75.62 78.61 -47.30
C ASP A 148 -74.96 78.49 -45.91
N GLU A 149 -75.62 79.00 -44.85
CA GLU A 149 -75.12 78.86 -43.47
C GLU A 149 -75.17 77.40 -43.00
N LEU A 150 -76.25 76.67 -43.34
CA LEU A 150 -76.36 75.24 -43.03
C LEU A 150 -75.28 74.43 -43.75
N LEU A 151 -74.98 74.74 -45.02
CA LEU A 151 -73.91 74.09 -45.76
C LEU A 151 -72.53 74.39 -45.14
N ALA A 152 -72.29 75.62 -44.67
CA ALA A 152 -71.06 75.99 -43.97
C ALA A 152 -70.91 75.23 -42.64
N ASP A 153 -71.98 75.15 -41.83
CA ASP A 153 -72.01 74.39 -40.58
C ASP A 153 -71.73 72.90 -40.80
N VAL A 154 -72.33 72.30 -41.84
CA VAL A 154 -72.09 70.89 -42.18
C VAL A 154 -70.65 70.67 -42.63
N ARG A 155 -70.07 71.57 -43.43
CA ARG A 155 -68.65 71.50 -43.82
C ARG A 155 -67.73 71.57 -42.60
N LEU A 156 -67.97 72.50 -41.68
CA LEU A 156 -67.21 72.59 -40.43
C LEU A 156 -67.31 71.30 -39.59
N ARG A 157 -68.50 70.68 -39.51
CA ARG A 157 -68.68 69.38 -38.84
C ARG A 157 -67.91 68.26 -39.54
N ILE A 158 -67.92 68.23 -40.88
CA ILE A 158 -67.15 67.24 -41.66
C ILE A 158 -65.65 67.42 -41.40
N GLU A 159 -65.15 68.65 -41.46
CA GLU A 159 -63.73 68.96 -41.17
C GLU A 159 -63.34 68.57 -39.73
N ALA A 160 -64.22 68.81 -38.76
CA ALA A 160 -63.99 68.39 -37.37
C ALA A 160 -63.94 66.86 -37.23
N LEU A 161 -64.85 66.14 -37.90
CA LEU A 161 -64.86 64.67 -37.92
C LEU A 161 -63.62 64.09 -38.65
N GLN A 162 -63.16 64.75 -39.72
CA GLN A 162 -61.93 64.36 -40.42
C GLN A 162 -60.70 64.51 -39.52
N LYS A 163 -60.57 65.63 -38.81
CA LYS A 163 -59.49 65.83 -37.83
C LYS A 163 -59.52 64.78 -36.71
N LEU A 164 -60.72 64.49 -36.16
CA LEU A 164 -60.88 63.43 -35.16
C LEU A 164 -60.51 62.05 -35.70
N ALA A 165 -60.81 61.76 -36.97
CA ALA A 165 -60.41 60.50 -37.60
C ALA A 165 -58.89 60.41 -37.79
N GLU A 166 -58.22 61.49 -38.20
CA GLU A 166 -56.76 61.56 -38.33
C GLU A 166 -56.06 61.40 -36.96
N GLU A 167 -56.55 62.08 -35.92
CA GLU A 167 -56.06 61.94 -34.55
C GLU A 167 -56.22 60.50 -34.03
N ALA A 168 -57.38 59.88 -34.28
CA ALA A 168 -57.62 58.49 -33.91
C ALA A 168 -56.69 57.52 -34.66
N GLN A 169 -56.49 57.70 -35.97
CA GLN A 169 -55.55 56.90 -36.76
C GLN A 169 -54.12 57.05 -36.25
N PHE A 170 -53.70 58.27 -35.90
CA PHE A 170 -52.37 58.50 -35.33
C PHE A 170 -52.21 57.82 -33.96
N ALA A 171 -53.24 57.85 -33.12
CA ALA A 171 -53.24 57.15 -31.83
C ALA A 171 -53.18 55.62 -32.02
N GLU A 172 -53.93 55.06 -32.98
CA GLU A 172 -53.87 53.63 -33.35
C GLU A 172 -52.47 53.24 -33.81
N ASP A 173 -51.81 54.05 -34.66
CA ASP A 173 -50.45 53.82 -35.12
C ASP A 173 -49.42 53.85 -33.97
N GLN A 174 -49.61 54.72 -32.98
CA GLN A 174 -48.75 54.74 -31.79
C GLN A 174 -48.94 53.49 -30.93
N ILE A 175 -50.18 53.10 -30.67
CA ILE A 175 -50.49 51.88 -29.91
C ILE A 175 -49.94 50.64 -30.64
N ALA A 176 -50.05 50.58 -31.96
CA ALA A 176 -49.48 49.50 -32.77
C ALA A 176 -47.94 49.42 -32.61
N LYS A 177 -47.24 50.56 -32.66
CA LYS A 177 -45.78 50.62 -32.44
C LYS A 177 -45.39 50.21 -31.04
N GLU A 178 -46.16 50.60 -30.02
CA GLU A 178 -45.92 50.18 -28.63
C GLU A 178 -46.17 48.69 -28.44
N ALA A 179 -47.23 48.13 -29.05
CA ALA A 179 -47.51 46.71 -29.04
C ALA A 179 -46.38 45.90 -29.70
N ASP A 180 -45.83 46.36 -30.83
CA ASP A 180 -44.70 45.70 -31.49
C ASP A 180 -43.41 45.76 -30.65
N ARG A 181 -43.15 46.89 -29.98
CA ARG A 181 -42.02 47.00 -29.04
C ARG A 181 -42.20 46.06 -27.85
N ALA A 182 -43.41 45.98 -27.30
CA ALA A 182 -43.71 45.07 -26.19
C ALA A 182 -43.53 43.60 -26.60
N ARG A 183 -43.97 43.22 -27.81
CA ARG A 183 -43.76 41.87 -28.36
C ARG A 183 -42.27 41.53 -28.47
N LYS A 184 -41.47 42.43 -29.05
CA LYS A 184 -40.01 42.24 -29.15
C LYS A 184 -39.33 42.09 -27.78
N LEU A 185 -39.73 42.90 -26.80
CA LEU A 185 -39.19 42.79 -25.44
C LEU A 185 -39.54 41.45 -24.79
N VAL A 186 -40.75 40.91 -25.03
CA VAL A 186 -41.15 39.59 -24.53
C VAL A 186 -40.37 38.48 -25.24
N GLU A 187 -40.19 38.56 -26.56
CA GLU A 187 -39.39 37.62 -27.33
C GLU A 187 -37.93 37.60 -26.85
N ASP A 188 -37.29 38.77 -26.71
CA ASP A 188 -35.92 38.90 -26.20
C ASP A 188 -35.78 38.37 -24.76
N ALA A 189 -36.73 38.68 -23.88
CA ALA A 189 -36.75 38.15 -22.52
C ALA A 189 -36.92 36.63 -22.48
N SER A 190 -37.77 36.07 -23.34
CA SER A 190 -37.96 34.62 -23.45
C SER A 190 -36.68 33.93 -23.93
N ALA A 191 -35.99 34.49 -24.93
CA ALA A 191 -34.73 33.96 -25.42
C ALA A 191 -33.63 33.98 -24.34
N GLN A 192 -33.57 35.02 -23.51
CA GLN A 192 -32.64 35.08 -22.38
C GLN A 192 -32.92 34.02 -21.31
N VAL A 193 -34.19 33.74 -21.01
CA VAL A 193 -34.59 32.68 -20.06
C VAL A 193 -34.21 31.30 -20.60
N ASP A 194 -34.44 31.05 -21.88
CA ASP A 194 -34.08 29.77 -22.52
C ASP A 194 -32.55 29.56 -22.51
N GLU A 195 -31.78 30.60 -22.84
CA GLU A 195 -30.32 30.55 -22.79
C GLU A 195 -29.80 30.33 -21.36
N ALA A 196 -30.40 30.98 -20.35
CA ALA A 196 -30.05 30.77 -18.95
C ALA A 196 -30.36 29.33 -18.49
N THR A 197 -31.49 28.78 -18.94
CA THR A 197 -31.90 27.39 -18.64
C THR A 197 -30.92 26.39 -19.26
N GLN A 198 -30.50 26.61 -20.52
CA GLN A 198 -29.48 25.77 -21.18
C GLN A 198 -28.13 25.82 -20.46
N ARG A 199 -27.68 27.03 -20.04
CA ARG A 199 -26.46 27.16 -19.25
C ARG A 199 -26.56 26.45 -17.91
N GLU A 200 -27.72 26.47 -17.26
CA GLU A 200 -27.96 25.74 -16.01
C GLU A 200 -27.90 24.23 -16.23
N THR A 201 -28.52 23.70 -17.29
CA THR A 201 -28.46 22.27 -17.60
C THR A 201 -27.02 21.82 -17.86
N ASP A 202 -26.26 22.58 -18.66
CA ASP A 202 -24.85 22.30 -18.94
C ASP A 202 -24.00 22.33 -17.66
N ALA A 203 -24.26 23.29 -16.77
CA ALA A 203 -23.54 23.40 -15.50
C ALA A 203 -23.83 22.19 -14.58
N ILE A 204 -25.08 21.71 -14.54
CA ILE A 204 -25.48 20.53 -13.75
C ILE A 204 -24.85 19.26 -14.34
N GLU A 205 -24.83 19.10 -15.65
CA GLU A 205 -24.19 17.96 -16.32
C GLU A 205 -22.68 17.94 -16.08
N ASN A 206 -22.00 19.08 -16.21
CA ASN A 206 -20.58 19.20 -15.90
C ASN A 206 -20.28 18.89 -14.42
N LEU A 207 -21.14 19.34 -13.50
CA LEU A 207 -21.01 19.01 -12.08
C LEU A 207 -21.20 17.50 -11.81
N ARG A 208 -22.10 16.85 -12.56
CA ARG A 208 -22.28 15.40 -12.47
C ARG A 208 -21.04 14.65 -12.98
N ILE A 209 -20.52 15.00 -14.15
CA ILE A 209 -19.32 14.39 -14.74
C ILE A 209 -18.12 14.53 -13.80
N THR A 210 -17.93 15.71 -13.22
CA THR A 210 -16.81 15.95 -12.28
C THR A 210 -16.95 15.14 -11.00
N ARG A 211 -18.17 14.97 -10.47
CA ARG A 211 -18.42 14.09 -9.32
C ARG A 211 -18.18 12.61 -9.64
N GLU A 212 -18.62 12.15 -10.80
CA GLU A 212 -18.38 10.78 -11.27
C GLU A 212 -16.87 10.52 -11.41
N ALA A 213 -16.13 11.43 -12.05
CA ALA A 213 -14.67 11.35 -12.16
C ALA A 213 -13.96 11.36 -10.80
N GLN A 214 -14.45 12.16 -9.83
CA GLN A 214 -13.91 12.19 -8.47
C GLN A 214 -14.13 10.85 -7.74
N LEU A 215 -15.31 10.25 -7.89
CA LEU A 215 -15.61 8.93 -7.32
C LEU A 215 -14.75 7.83 -7.94
N GLU A 216 -14.57 7.85 -9.26
CA GLU A 216 -13.70 6.90 -9.97
C GLU A 216 -12.25 7.02 -9.51
N ALA A 217 -11.73 8.24 -9.38
CA ALA A 217 -10.37 8.47 -8.87
C ALA A 217 -10.21 7.96 -7.42
N SER A 218 -11.19 8.20 -6.55
CA SER A 218 -11.20 7.68 -5.17
C SER A 218 -11.20 6.15 -5.14
N ASN A 219 -12.05 5.51 -5.96
CA ASN A 219 -12.12 4.06 -6.05
C ASN A 219 -10.84 3.44 -6.60
N SER A 220 -10.22 4.07 -7.60
CA SER A 220 -8.93 3.65 -8.14
C SER A 220 -7.82 3.75 -7.08
N ALA A 221 -7.82 4.79 -6.26
CA ALA A 221 -6.85 4.94 -5.17
C ALA A 221 -7.03 3.86 -4.09
N LEU A 222 -8.28 3.55 -3.72
CA LEU A 222 -8.58 2.47 -2.76
C LEU A 222 -8.13 1.09 -3.29
N ARG A 223 -8.36 0.79 -4.57
CA ARG A 223 -7.87 -0.45 -5.19
C ARG A 223 -6.34 -0.54 -5.21
N ALA A 224 -5.65 0.55 -5.54
CA ALA A 224 -4.20 0.59 -5.50
C ALA A 224 -3.64 0.35 -4.08
N LEU A 225 -4.33 0.86 -3.04
CA LEU A 225 -3.96 0.59 -1.64
C LEU A 225 -4.19 -0.86 -1.24
N SER A 226 -5.30 -1.49 -1.66
CA SER A 226 -5.53 -2.92 -1.39
C SER A 226 -4.49 -3.79 -2.09
N GLU A 227 -4.22 -3.56 -3.38
CA GLU A 227 -3.20 -4.28 -4.15
C GLU A 227 -1.81 -4.13 -3.52
N LYS A 228 -1.45 -2.93 -3.08
CA LYS A 228 -0.20 -2.69 -2.36
C LYS A 228 -0.12 -3.52 -1.07
N SER A 229 -1.19 -3.56 -0.27
CA SER A 229 -1.21 -4.32 0.98
C SER A 229 -1.13 -5.84 0.76
N GLU A 230 -1.72 -6.34 -0.33
CA GLU A 230 -1.59 -7.74 -0.73
C GLU A 230 -0.18 -8.08 -1.18
N ALA A 231 0.44 -7.21 -1.98
CA ALA A 231 1.83 -7.36 -2.40
C ALA A 231 2.81 -7.35 -1.22
N GLU A 232 2.60 -6.48 -0.24
CA GLU A 232 3.39 -6.45 1.01
C GLU A 232 3.26 -7.78 1.78
N ARG A 233 2.05 -8.31 1.95
CA ARG A 233 1.85 -9.64 2.57
C ARG A 233 2.53 -10.77 1.80
N CYS A 234 2.48 -10.74 0.46
CA CYS A 234 3.17 -11.72 -0.36
C CYS A 234 4.69 -11.64 -0.21
N LEU A 235 5.26 -10.44 -0.09
CA LEU A 235 6.70 -10.27 0.17
C LEU A 235 7.09 -10.85 1.53
N ASP A 236 6.32 -10.56 2.58
CA ASP A 236 6.58 -11.09 3.93
C ASP A 236 6.58 -12.64 3.93
N ILE A 237 5.65 -13.27 3.22
CA ILE A 237 5.60 -14.73 3.07
C ILE A 237 6.88 -15.26 2.38
N LEU A 238 7.28 -14.63 1.28
CA LEU A 238 8.48 -15.04 0.54
C LEU A 238 9.77 -14.87 1.36
N GLU A 239 9.85 -13.82 2.17
CA GLU A 239 10.97 -13.60 3.09
C GLU A 239 11.03 -14.69 4.17
N LEU A 240 9.88 -15.04 4.77
CA LEU A 240 9.78 -16.13 5.74
C LEU A 240 10.13 -17.49 5.13
N GLU A 241 9.70 -17.76 3.90
CA GLU A 241 10.06 -18.98 3.17
C GLU A 241 11.56 -19.03 2.87
N ALA A 242 12.16 -17.93 2.42
CA ALA A 242 13.60 -17.85 2.17
C ALA A 242 14.41 -18.09 3.45
N ALA A 243 14.02 -17.46 4.56
CA ALA A 243 14.64 -17.69 5.87
C ALA A 243 14.51 -19.16 6.32
N SER A 244 13.36 -19.78 6.06
CA SER A 244 13.11 -21.19 6.37
C SER A 244 13.98 -22.13 5.52
N ARG A 245 14.08 -21.89 4.20
CA ARG A 245 14.96 -22.65 3.30
C ARG A 245 16.43 -22.52 3.70
N ALA A 246 16.86 -21.33 4.11
CA ALA A 246 18.23 -21.11 4.60
C ALA A 246 18.53 -21.93 5.86
N LYS A 247 17.59 -21.97 6.83
CA LYS A 247 17.72 -22.81 8.04
C LYS A 247 17.74 -24.30 7.71
N VAL A 248 16.87 -24.76 6.80
CA VAL A 248 16.86 -26.16 6.36
C VAL A 248 18.20 -26.53 5.73
N LYS A 249 18.74 -25.69 4.84
CA LYS A 249 20.06 -25.90 4.24
C LYS A 249 21.18 -25.98 5.29
N GLN A 250 21.20 -25.08 6.28
CA GLN A 250 22.18 -25.13 7.38
C GLN A 250 22.10 -26.44 8.17
N LEU A 251 20.89 -26.97 8.41
CA LEU A 251 20.72 -28.25 9.09
C LEU A 251 21.15 -29.43 8.22
N GLU A 252 20.92 -29.38 6.91
CA GLU A 252 21.40 -30.38 5.96
C GLU A 252 22.93 -30.39 5.88
N ASP A 253 23.56 -29.23 5.74
CA ASP A 253 25.02 -29.08 5.71
C ASP A 253 25.64 -29.59 7.03
N ALA A 254 25.04 -29.27 8.19
CA ALA A 254 25.50 -29.78 9.49
C ALA A 254 25.35 -31.30 9.63
N ARG A 255 24.28 -31.88 9.07
CA ARG A 255 24.10 -33.34 9.03
C ARG A 255 25.14 -34.01 8.13
N GLN A 256 25.42 -33.44 6.96
CA GLN A 256 26.46 -33.96 6.07
C GLN A 256 27.83 -33.92 6.74
N GLN A 257 28.20 -32.81 7.38
CA GLN A 257 29.45 -32.70 8.14
C GLN A 257 29.54 -33.73 9.28
N ALA A 258 28.43 -33.97 10.00
CA ALA A 258 28.40 -34.98 11.05
C ALA A 258 28.59 -36.41 10.52
N VAL A 259 27.99 -36.72 9.35
CA VAL A 259 28.16 -38.01 8.67
C VAL A 259 29.61 -38.19 8.21
N GLU A 260 30.18 -37.21 7.50
CA GLU A 260 31.56 -37.22 7.03
C GLU A 260 32.56 -37.36 8.20
N ALA A 261 32.35 -36.62 9.29
CA ALA A 261 33.18 -36.74 10.49
C ALA A 261 33.08 -38.14 11.12
N SER A 262 31.89 -38.76 11.12
CA SER A 262 31.70 -40.11 11.66
C SER A 262 32.37 -41.19 10.79
N GLU A 263 32.35 -41.02 9.46
CA GLU A 263 33.01 -41.91 8.52
C GLU A 263 34.54 -41.77 8.60
N ALA A 264 35.04 -40.54 8.67
CA ALA A 264 36.46 -40.25 8.88
C ALA A 264 36.96 -40.84 10.22
N ALA A 265 36.17 -40.73 11.29
CA ALA A 265 36.51 -41.35 12.57
C ALA A 265 36.54 -42.88 12.50
N ARG A 266 35.60 -43.51 11.78
CA ARG A 266 35.60 -44.97 11.55
C ARG A 266 36.82 -45.40 10.75
N GLN A 267 37.18 -44.67 9.69
CA GLN A 267 38.35 -44.95 8.87
C GLN A 267 39.64 -44.78 9.68
N ALA A 268 39.78 -43.70 10.46
CA ALA A 268 40.94 -43.49 11.33
C ALA A 268 41.12 -44.61 12.37
N VAL A 269 40.03 -45.15 12.92
CA VAL A 269 40.08 -46.29 13.84
C VAL A 269 40.50 -47.57 13.12
N GLN A 270 40.05 -47.79 11.88
CA GLN A 270 40.47 -48.95 11.07
C GLN A 270 41.95 -48.85 10.68
N ASP A 271 42.42 -47.68 10.25
CA ASP A 271 43.83 -47.43 9.92
C ASP A 271 44.73 -47.57 11.14
N ALA A 272 44.29 -47.09 12.32
CA ALA A 272 45.03 -47.27 13.57
C ALA A 272 45.15 -48.75 13.94
N LYS A 273 44.08 -49.53 13.80
CA LYS A 273 44.11 -50.98 14.02
C LYS A 273 45.01 -51.70 13.00
N ALA A 274 45.05 -51.26 11.75
CA ALA A 274 45.93 -51.82 10.73
C ALA A 274 47.40 -51.54 11.07
N ARG A 275 47.74 -50.28 11.39
CA ARG A 275 49.10 -49.90 11.81
C ARG A 275 49.53 -50.60 13.09
N GLU A 276 48.63 -50.79 14.06
CA GLU A 276 48.95 -51.54 15.28
C GLU A 276 49.31 -52.99 14.96
N LYS A 277 48.57 -53.65 14.05
CA LYS A 277 48.90 -55.00 13.59
C LYS A 277 50.25 -55.04 12.87
N GLU A 278 50.52 -54.09 11.96
CA GLU A 278 51.80 -53.98 11.26
C GLU A 278 52.97 -53.77 12.23
N MET A 279 52.80 -52.92 13.26
CA MET A 279 53.81 -52.70 14.30
C MET A 279 54.05 -53.93 15.16
N ILE A 280 53.00 -54.69 15.50
CA ILE A 280 53.12 -55.97 16.22
C ILE A 280 53.85 -57.01 15.36
N GLU A 281 53.56 -57.07 14.06
CA GLU A 281 54.24 -57.97 13.12
C GLU A 281 55.71 -57.59 12.94
N GLN A 282 56.04 -56.31 12.81
CA GLN A 282 57.42 -55.82 12.80
C GLN A 282 58.14 -56.14 14.13
N MET A 283 57.50 -55.92 15.28
CA MET A 283 58.08 -56.29 16.58
C MET A 283 58.32 -57.80 16.67
N LYS A 284 57.39 -58.63 16.20
CA LYS A 284 57.60 -60.09 16.14
C LYS A 284 58.75 -60.46 15.21
N ALA A 285 58.85 -59.83 14.04
CA ALA A 285 59.95 -60.06 13.10
C ALA A 285 61.30 -59.70 13.71
N THR A 286 61.42 -58.54 14.36
CA THR A 286 62.67 -58.14 15.04
C THR A 286 63.05 -59.08 16.20
N MET A 287 62.08 -59.62 16.95
CA MET A 287 62.33 -60.61 17.99
C MET A 287 62.80 -61.96 17.40
N VAL A 288 62.28 -62.36 16.24
CA VAL A 288 62.75 -63.55 15.52
C VAL A 288 64.17 -63.31 14.99
N GLU A 289 64.44 -62.17 14.36
CA GLU A 289 65.79 -61.82 13.91
C GLU A 289 66.81 -61.75 15.06
N GLN A 290 66.41 -61.22 16.23
CA GLN A 290 67.26 -61.20 17.42
C GLN A 290 67.56 -62.61 17.91
N LYS A 291 66.55 -63.48 17.99
CA LYS A 291 66.76 -64.90 18.33
C LYS A 291 67.65 -65.60 17.31
N GLU A 292 67.49 -65.33 16.02
CA GLU A 292 68.37 -65.87 14.98
C GLU A 292 69.80 -65.34 15.12
N LYS A 293 69.99 -64.05 15.42
CA LYS A 293 71.30 -63.48 15.70
C LYS A 293 71.93 -64.09 16.95
N GLU A 294 71.16 -64.31 18.01
CA GLU A 294 71.63 -64.99 19.23
C GLU A 294 71.99 -66.46 18.95
N VAL A 295 71.19 -67.17 18.17
CA VAL A 295 71.50 -68.55 17.74
C VAL A 295 72.77 -68.54 16.89
N ARG A 296 72.91 -67.63 15.93
CA ARG A 296 74.15 -67.47 15.13
C ARG A 296 75.34 -67.10 16.00
N LEU A 297 75.18 -66.23 17.00
CA LEU A 297 76.25 -65.88 17.93
C LEU A 297 76.63 -67.07 18.82
N MET A 298 75.65 -67.86 19.27
CA MET A 298 75.87 -69.11 20.01
C MET A 298 76.54 -70.17 19.14
N GLU A 299 76.21 -70.26 17.86
CA GLU A 299 76.87 -71.13 16.89
C GLU A 299 78.30 -70.65 16.61
N GLN A 300 78.52 -69.35 16.43
CA GLN A 300 79.86 -68.76 16.32
C GLN A 300 80.67 -69.02 17.59
N MET A 301 80.11 -68.78 18.77
CA MET A 301 80.78 -69.11 20.04
C MET A 301 81.07 -70.61 20.16
N ARG A 302 80.21 -71.49 19.63
CA ARG A 302 80.47 -72.94 19.58
C ARG A 302 81.55 -73.29 18.55
N SER A 303 81.57 -72.65 17.39
CA SER A 303 82.60 -72.86 16.38
C SER A 303 83.94 -72.28 16.81
N ASP A 304 83.94 -71.13 17.46
CA ASP A 304 85.10 -70.47 18.03
C ASP A 304 85.57 -71.21 19.27
N ALA A 305 84.69 -71.77 20.10
CA ALA A 305 85.07 -72.68 21.18
C ALA A 305 85.57 -74.05 20.65
N ALA A 306 85.10 -74.48 19.48
CA ALA A 306 85.64 -75.66 18.79
C ALA A 306 87.00 -75.36 18.16
N ALA A 307 87.16 -74.19 17.53
CA ALA A 307 88.40 -73.70 16.97
C ALA A 307 89.40 -73.30 18.07
N GLU A 308 88.93 -72.86 19.25
CA GLU A 308 89.73 -72.74 20.47
C GLU A 308 89.99 -74.11 21.06
N LYS A 309 89.11 -75.11 20.97
CA LYS A 309 89.46 -76.49 21.33
C LYS A 309 90.50 -77.08 20.39
N ASP A 310 90.52 -76.68 19.12
CA ASP A 310 91.51 -77.13 18.16
C ASP A 310 92.80 -76.32 18.25
N LYS A 311 92.74 -74.99 18.46
CA LYS A 311 93.88 -74.15 18.86
C LYS A 311 94.38 -74.47 20.26
N ALA A 312 93.55 -74.99 21.17
CA ALA A 312 93.95 -75.49 22.48
C ALA A 312 94.41 -76.94 22.42
N LYS A 313 94.14 -77.70 21.34
CA LYS A 313 94.86 -78.95 21.06
C LYS A 313 96.20 -78.65 20.37
N GLU A 314 96.30 -77.59 19.60
CA GLU A 314 97.54 -77.11 18.98
C GLU A 314 98.44 -76.34 19.97
N ALA A 315 97.85 -75.68 20.98
CA ALA A 315 98.56 -75.03 22.10
C ALA A 315 98.74 -75.95 23.33
N ARG A 316 98.14 -77.15 23.38
CA ARG A 316 98.39 -78.16 24.45
C ARG A 316 99.67 -78.99 24.26
N LEU A 317 100.53 -78.59 23.33
CA LEU A 317 101.94 -79.02 23.26
C LEU A 317 102.92 -77.93 23.74
N HIS A 318 102.46 -76.77 24.21
CA HIS A 318 103.33 -75.73 24.76
C HIS A 318 102.68 -75.00 25.94
N ASN A 319 103.34 -75.05 27.11
CA ASN A 319 103.02 -74.36 28.37
C ASN A 319 102.07 -75.09 29.33
N ALA A 320 102.68 -76.04 30.06
CA ALA A 320 102.44 -76.15 31.50
C ALA A 320 103.18 -74.99 32.19
N ASP A 321 102.50 -74.10 32.90
CA ASP A 321 102.82 -73.71 34.29
C ASP A 321 101.91 -72.59 34.81
N VAL A 322 101.74 -72.55 36.14
CA VAL A 322 101.15 -71.50 37.00
C VAL A 322 99.62 -71.48 37.16
N GLY A 323 99.19 -71.90 38.35
CA GLY A 323 97.85 -71.73 38.88
C GLY A 323 97.62 -70.39 39.60
N GLY A 324 96.38 -70.21 40.07
CA GLY A 324 96.01 -69.07 40.92
C GLY A 324 94.49 -68.96 41.05
N HIS A 325 93.99 -69.18 42.27
CA HIS A 325 92.59 -69.32 42.64
C HIS A 325 92.12 -68.08 43.43
N ALA A 326 90.85 -67.66 43.21
CA ALA A 326 89.97 -66.83 44.08
C ALA A 326 90.21 -65.29 44.13
N PRO A 327 89.21 -64.46 44.55
CA PRO A 327 87.88 -64.79 45.08
C PRO A 327 86.68 -64.08 44.41
N VAL A 328 85.61 -64.88 44.20
CA VAL A 328 84.25 -64.45 43.87
C VAL A 328 83.52 -64.13 45.18
N SER A 329 83.54 -62.87 45.62
CA SER A 329 82.67 -62.43 46.73
C SER A 329 82.16 -60.99 46.63
N GLU A 330 82.64 -60.17 45.69
CA GLU A 330 82.13 -58.81 45.46
C GLU A 330 81.16 -58.72 44.27
N ALA A 331 81.28 -59.61 43.28
CA ALA A 331 80.37 -59.67 42.13
C ALA A 331 78.92 -60.03 42.51
N ARG A 332 78.73 -60.85 43.57
CA ARG A 332 77.39 -61.17 44.11
C ARG A 332 76.79 -60.06 44.98
N ALA A 333 77.59 -59.10 45.45
CA ALA A 333 77.08 -57.91 46.13
C ALA A 333 76.59 -56.88 45.10
N LEU A 334 77.36 -56.64 44.04
CA LEU A 334 76.97 -55.74 42.95
C LEU A 334 75.73 -56.22 42.19
N GLU A 335 75.55 -57.52 42.00
CA GLU A 335 74.34 -58.08 41.37
C GLU A 335 73.08 -57.86 42.24
N LYS A 336 73.21 -57.95 43.57
CA LYS A 336 72.12 -57.63 44.49
C LYS A 336 71.82 -56.13 44.51
N GLU A 337 72.84 -55.28 44.55
CA GLU A 337 72.68 -53.83 44.49
C GLU A 337 72.04 -53.37 43.17
N LEU A 338 72.42 -53.96 42.03
CA LEU A 338 71.76 -53.67 40.74
C LEU A 338 70.31 -54.14 40.73
N SER A 339 70.00 -55.31 41.30
CA SER A 339 68.62 -55.79 41.41
C SER A 339 67.75 -54.90 42.32
N GLU A 340 68.33 -54.27 43.33
CA GLU A 340 67.64 -53.32 44.21
C GLU A 340 67.47 -51.95 43.56
N VAL A 341 68.47 -51.45 42.84
CA VAL A 341 68.38 -50.21 42.04
C VAL A 341 67.29 -50.34 40.98
N GLU A 342 67.17 -51.51 40.34
CA GLU A 342 66.15 -51.78 39.33
C GLU A 342 64.73 -51.86 39.94
N LYS A 343 64.57 -52.53 41.08
CA LYS A 343 63.30 -52.51 41.86
C LYS A 343 62.91 -51.08 42.27
N MET A 344 63.87 -50.26 42.70
CA MET A 344 63.65 -48.86 43.06
C MET A 344 63.34 -47.97 41.85
N ARG A 345 63.78 -48.35 40.65
CA ARG A 345 63.40 -47.69 39.39
C ARG A 345 61.95 -48.02 39.03
N VAL A 346 61.57 -49.29 39.08
CA VAL A 346 60.19 -49.74 38.80
C VAL A 346 59.19 -49.11 39.77
N LEU A 347 59.51 -49.00 41.06
CA LEU A 347 58.65 -48.34 42.04
C LEU A 347 58.51 -46.83 41.78
N ARG A 348 59.59 -46.15 41.35
CA ARG A 348 59.54 -44.74 40.95
C ARG A 348 58.74 -44.54 39.66
N GLU A 349 58.89 -45.45 38.69
CA GLU A 349 58.10 -45.46 37.45
C GLU A 349 56.60 -45.62 37.76
N LYS A 350 56.26 -46.58 38.61
CA LYS A 350 54.88 -46.86 39.06
C LYS A 350 54.29 -45.69 39.85
N GLY A 351 55.09 -45.01 40.67
CA GLY A 351 54.70 -43.77 41.35
C GLY A 351 54.46 -42.59 40.39
N ARG A 352 55.26 -42.46 39.32
CA ARG A 352 55.03 -41.46 38.27
C ARG A 352 53.75 -41.74 37.49
N GLN A 353 53.48 -43.00 37.14
CA GLN A 353 52.23 -43.41 36.49
C GLN A 353 51.01 -43.20 37.39
N ALA A 354 51.09 -43.53 38.68
CA ALA A 354 50.01 -43.28 39.63
C ALA A 354 49.73 -41.78 39.81
N ARG A 355 50.77 -40.94 39.92
CA ARG A 355 50.60 -39.46 39.98
C ARG A 355 50.00 -38.93 38.68
N LYS A 356 50.41 -39.44 37.53
CA LYS A 356 49.84 -39.04 36.23
C LYS A 356 48.37 -39.45 36.11
N ALA A 357 48.01 -40.64 36.60
CA ALA A 357 46.62 -41.09 36.67
C ALA A 357 45.78 -40.28 37.67
N GLU A 358 46.34 -39.84 38.80
CA GLU A 358 45.63 -38.97 39.75
C GLU A 358 45.41 -37.56 39.19
N VAL A 359 46.40 -37.00 38.49
CA VAL A 359 46.30 -35.69 37.83
C VAL A 359 45.27 -35.70 36.69
N LEU A 360 45.15 -36.80 35.94
CA LEU A 360 44.13 -36.93 34.88
C LEU A 360 42.77 -37.45 35.37
N GLY A 361 42.70 -38.14 36.51
CA GLY A 361 41.56 -38.99 36.86
C GLY A 361 40.52 -38.43 37.84
N LYS A 362 40.75 -37.27 38.47
CA LYS A 362 39.81 -36.72 39.49
C LYS A 362 39.18 -35.37 39.13
N GLY A 363 39.15 -35.01 37.84
CA GLY A 363 38.76 -33.69 37.38
C GLY A 363 37.47 -33.56 36.57
N ALA A 364 36.43 -34.41 36.74
CA ALA A 364 35.17 -34.20 35.99
C ALA A 364 33.92 -34.87 36.60
N LYS A 365 33.59 -34.58 37.86
CA LYS A 365 32.20 -34.66 38.34
C LYS A 365 31.86 -33.37 39.09
N ARG A 366 31.91 -32.24 38.38
CA ARG A 366 31.19 -31.04 38.82
C ARG A 366 29.74 -31.22 38.39
N LYS A 367 28.89 -31.42 39.39
CA LYS A 367 27.44 -31.22 39.29
C LYS A 367 27.24 -29.80 38.75
N LEU A 368 26.72 -29.69 37.53
CA LEU A 368 26.21 -28.43 37.01
C LEU A 368 24.71 -28.40 37.29
N ASP A 369 24.38 -28.38 38.59
CA ASP A 369 23.12 -27.79 39.04
C ASP A 369 23.37 -26.30 39.11
N THR A 370 23.08 -25.59 38.02
CA THR A 370 23.00 -24.13 38.06
C THR A 370 21.82 -23.70 37.23
N ALA A 371 20.79 -23.30 37.97
CA ALA A 371 19.63 -22.59 37.50
C ALA A 371 20.02 -21.49 36.51
N ILE A 372 19.52 -21.61 35.28
CA ILE A 372 19.22 -20.45 34.45
C ILE A 372 17.74 -20.16 34.67
N SER A 373 17.47 -19.50 35.80
CA SER A 373 16.32 -18.63 35.97
C SER A 373 16.65 -17.31 35.26
N ILE A 374 16.17 -17.18 34.03
CA ILE A 374 15.96 -15.92 33.31
C ILE A 374 14.49 -16.03 32.90
N SER A 375 13.51 -15.68 33.75
CA SER A 375 12.98 -14.33 33.96
C SER A 375 13.08 -13.41 32.75
N ASP A 376 11.92 -12.90 32.31
CA ASP A 376 11.68 -11.89 31.27
C ASP A 376 11.64 -12.35 29.82
N SER A 377 10.43 -12.66 29.33
CA SER A 377 9.58 -11.58 28.79
C SER A 377 8.22 -12.14 28.38
N ALA A 378 7.18 -11.63 29.03
CA ALA A 378 5.81 -11.72 28.56
C ALA A 378 5.71 -11.05 27.16
N GLY A 379 5.58 -11.87 26.12
CA GLY A 379 5.15 -11.47 24.80
C GLY A 379 3.68 -11.82 24.63
N ASP A 380 2.84 -11.00 25.27
CA ASP A 380 1.40 -10.91 25.04
C ASP A 380 1.19 -10.49 23.57
N VAL A 381 0.88 -11.45 22.69
CA VAL A 381 0.44 -11.18 21.31
C VAL A 381 -1.05 -11.52 21.25
N ASP A 382 -1.83 -10.56 21.75
CA ASP A 382 -3.25 -10.42 21.52
C ASP A 382 -3.48 -10.12 20.02
N GLY A 383 -3.54 -11.18 19.22
CA GLY A 383 -3.88 -11.15 17.81
C GLY A 383 -5.37 -10.96 17.60
N GLY A 384 -5.89 -9.78 17.94
CA GLY A 384 -7.23 -9.34 17.60
C GLY A 384 -7.39 -9.16 16.08
N VAL A 385 -7.80 -10.22 15.39
CA VAL A 385 -8.32 -10.14 14.02
C VAL A 385 -9.73 -9.56 14.08
N ALA A 386 -9.82 -8.23 13.96
CA ALA A 386 -11.06 -7.56 13.60
C ALA A 386 -11.23 -7.66 12.07
N GLN A 387 -12.21 -8.46 11.63
CA GLN A 387 -12.78 -8.35 10.29
C GLN A 387 -13.77 -7.18 10.29
N GLU A 388 -13.51 -6.19 9.44
CA GLU A 388 -14.45 -5.15 9.02
C GLU A 388 -14.90 -5.43 7.58
#